data_AF-A0A3S3RW35-F1
#
_entry.id   AF-A0A3S3RW35-F1
#
_cell.length_a   1.000
_cell.length_b   1.000
_cell.length_c   1.000
_cell.angle_alpha   90.00
_cell.angle_beta   90.00
_cell.angle_gamma   90.00
#
_symmetry.space_group_name_H-M   'P 1'
#
loop_
_entity.id
_entity.type
_entity.pdbx_description
1 polymer ?
#
loop_
_entity_poly.entity_id
_entity_poly.type
_entity_poly.pdbx_seq_one_letter_code
_entity_poly.pdbx_strand_id
1 'polypeptide(L)'
;GLRVNLVASPFEQPLGQRSFAEIWSRQTRWARLRRVTFPLFFTPEILTGAAAPLLLALVAAASAGVSLSTTALWVLAIAYLPECLLALAKGWYLSPRSVTAMIARDAMLPAIWARAWFGGAVEWRGNEMTIRTRALTELEEIA
;
A
#
# COMPACT_ATOMS: atom_id res chain seq x y z
N GLY A 1 -4.59 -27.04 24.45
CA GLY A 1 -4.57 -25.97 23.44
C GLY A 1 -3.21 -25.28 23.44
N LEU A 2 -2.78 -24.71 22.31
CA LEU A 2 -1.52 -23.95 22.23
C LEU A 2 -1.67 -22.57 22.89
N ARG A 3 -0.62 -22.09 23.56
CA ARG A 3 -0.54 -20.73 24.12
C ARG A 3 0.30 -19.87 23.18
N VAL A 4 -0.34 -18.97 22.44
CA VAL A 4 0.34 -18.04 21.53
C VAL A 4 0.85 -16.85 22.33
N ASN A 5 2.16 -16.61 22.32
CA ASN A 5 2.78 -15.41 22.87
C ASN A 5 3.20 -14.51 21.70
N LEU A 6 2.70 -13.27 21.67
CA LEU A 6 3.11 -12.27 20.69
C LEU A 6 4.19 -11.38 21.30
N VAL A 7 5.20 -11.06 20.51
CA VAL A 7 6.27 -10.15 20.92
C VAL A 7 5.72 -8.72 20.96
N ALA A 8 6.11 -7.94 21.98
CA ALA A 8 5.61 -6.58 22.19
C ALA A 8 6.13 -5.54 21.17
N SER A 9 7.21 -5.86 20.45
CA SER A 9 7.82 -4.98 19.45
C SER A 9 8.20 -5.77 18.20
N PRO A 10 8.13 -5.15 17.00
CA PRO A 10 8.75 -5.69 15.81
C PRO A 10 10.27 -5.87 16.02
N PHE A 11 10.83 -6.89 15.38
CA PHE A 11 12.27 -7.14 15.31
C PHE A 11 12.73 -7.09 13.85
N GLU A 12 14.00 -6.78 13.64
CA GLU A 12 14.57 -6.68 12.30
C GLU A 12 14.53 -8.02 11.57
N GLN A 13 14.06 -7.98 10.33
CA GLN A 13 14.06 -9.15 9.44
C GLN A 13 15.14 -8.91 8.38
N PRO A 14 16.18 -9.76 8.31
CA PRO A 14 17.22 -9.63 7.29
C PRO A 14 16.63 -10.02 5.92
N LEU A 15 16.09 -9.02 5.21
CA LEU A 15 15.41 -9.23 3.92
C LEU A 15 16.37 -9.26 2.71
N GLY A 16 17.60 -8.78 2.89
CA GLY A 16 18.60 -8.64 1.83
C GLY A 16 18.23 -7.58 0.78
N GLN A 17 19.03 -7.50 -0.29
CA GLN A 17 18.71 -6.67 -1.45
C GLN A 17 17.56 -7.29 -2.25
N ARG A 18 16.66 -6.45 -2.75
CA ARG A 18 15.50 -6.87 -3.55
C ARG A 18 15.40 -6.07 -4.82
N SER A 19 15.12 -6.77 -5.92
CA SER A 19 14.80 -6.16 -7.20
C SER A 19 13.41 -5.53 -7.18
N PHE A 20 13.17 -4.59 -8.08
CA PHE A 20 11.85 -4.00 -8.26
C PHE A 20 10.78 -5.06 -8.61
N ALA A 21 11.13 -6.05 -9.44
CA ALA A 21 10.22 -7.12 -9.83
C ALA A 21 9.76 -7.96 -8.63
N GLU A 22 10.66 -8.29 -7.69
CA GLU A 22 10.30 -8.98 -6.45
C GLU A 22 9.37 -8.15 -5.57
N ILE A 23 9.63 -6.84 -5.45
CA ILE A 23 8.78 -5.92 -4.69
C ILE A 23 7.39 -5.83 -5.33
N TRP A 24 7.33 -5.67 -6.65
CA TRP A 24 6.09 -5.60 -7.41
C TRP A 24 5.26 -6.88 -7.30
N SER A 25 5.88 -8.04 -7.52
CA SER A 25 5.23 -9.35 -7.37
C SER A 25 4.66 -9.53 -5.96
N ARG A 26 5.41 -9.12 -4.93
CA ARG A 26 4.94 -9.15 -3.54
C ARG A 26 3.73 -8.24 -3.34
N GLN A 27 3.80 -6.98 -3.76
CA GLN A 27 2.73 -6.01 -3.51
C GLN A 27 1.43 -6.37 -4.23
N THR A 28 1.52 -6.76 -5.49
CA THR A 28 0.36 -7.20 -6.28
C THR A 28 -0.31 -8.43 -5.69
N ARG A 29 0.47 -9.36 -5.12
CA ARG A 29 -0.04 -10.53 -4.41
C ARG A 29 -0.82 -10.17 -3.16
N TRP A 30 -0.25 -9.32 -2.31
CA TRP A 30 -0.92 -8.86 -1.09
C TRP A 30 -2.16 -8.01 -1.40
N ALA A 31 -2.12 -7.18 -2.43
CA ALA A 31 -3.28 -6.44 -2.89
C ALA A 31 -4.41 -7.38 -3.36
N ARG A 32 -4.09 -8.42 -4.12
CA ARG A 32 -5.10 -9.42 -4.53
C ARG A 32 -5.70 -10.16 -3.34
N LEU A 33 -4.87 -10.59 -2.38
CA LEU A 33 -5.35 -11.24 -1.18
C LEU A 33 -6.30 -10.34 -0.39
N ARG A 34 -5.93 -9.07 -0.17
CA ARG A 34 -6.78 -8.09 0.52
C ARG A 34 -8.09 -7.82 -0.22
N ARG A 35 -8.06 -7.70 -1.55
CA ARG A 35 -9.27 -7.57 -2.37
C ARG A 35 -10.22 -8.74 -2.17
N VAL A 36 -9.70 -9.97 -2.17
CA VAL A 36 -10.53 -11.18 -2.08
C VAL A 36 -11.08 -11.39 -0.66
N THR A 37 -10.27 -11.14 0.37
CA THR A 37 -10.68 -11.36 1.77
C THR A 37 -11.51 -10.20 2.33
N PHE A 38 -11.19 -8.95 1.93
CA PHE A 38 -11.77 -7.73 2.50
C PHE A 38 -12.12 -6.69 1.42
N PRO A 39 -12.99 -7.02 0.46
CA PRO A 39 -13.25 -6.17 -0.71
C PRO A 39 -13.75 -4.77 -0.36
N LEU A 40 -14.62 -4.65 0.65
CA LEU A 40 -15.18 -3.37 1.09
C LEU A 40 -14.11 -2.44 1.69
N PHE A 41 -13.10 -3.00 2.37
CA PHE A 41 -11.96 -2.23 2.90
C PHE A 41 -10.90 -1.95 1.83
N PHE A 42 -10.75 -2.84 0.85
CA PHE A 42 -9.81 -2.68 -0.25
C PHE A 42 -10.25 -1.62 -1.28
N THR A 43 -11.56 -1.48 -1.50
CA THR A 43 -12.10 -0.54 -2.50
C THR A 43 -11.65 0.91 -2.26
N PRO A 44 -11.80 1.51 -1.06
CA PRO A 44 -11.35 2.88 -0.80
C PRO A 44 -9.82 3.02 -0.67
N GLU A 45 -9.04 1.93 -0.73
CA GLU A 45 -7.59 1.97 -0.54
C GLU A 45 -6.88 2.87 -1.56
N ILE A 46 -7.43 3.06 -2.77
CA ILE A 46 -6.84 3.99 -3.75
C ILE A 46 -6.76 5.43 -3.24
N LEU A 47 -7.59 5.81 -2.26
CA LEU A 47 -7.66 7.14 -1.69
C LEU A 47 -6.72 7.35 -0.49
N THR A 48 -6.01 6.30 -0.03
CA THR A 48 -5.19 6.37 1.19
C THR A 48 -3.78 6.89 0.95
N GLY A 49 -3.33 6.97 -0.30
CA GLY A 49 -2.05 7.61 -0.66
C GLY A 49 -2.15 9.14 -0.70
N ALA A 50 -0.99 9.82 -0.74
CA ALA A 50 -0.93 11.29 -0.75
C ALA A 50 -1.56 11.97 -1.99
N ALA A 51 -1.79 11.23 -3.09
CA ALA A 51 -2.28 11.79 -4.35
C ALA A 51 -3.69 12.38 -4.25
N ALA A 52 -4.65 11.64 -3.66
CA ALA A 52 -6.03 12.09 -3.51
C ALA A 52 -6.16 13.36 -2.66
N PRO A 53 -5.60 13.46 -1.43
CA PRO A 53 -5.68 14.68 -0.64
C PRO A 53 -4.94 15.84 -1.30
N LEU A 54 -3.82 15.61 -1.98
CA LEU A 54 -3.10 16.65 -2.71
C LEU A 54 -3.95 17.24 -3.84
N LEU A 55 -4.56 16.40 -4.68
CA LEU A 55 -5.42 16.85 -5.77
C LEU A 55 -6.62 17.65 -5.26
N LEU A 56 -7.32 17.14 -4.25
CA LEU A 56 -8.49 17.82 -3.68
C LEU A 56 -8.12 19.17 -3.07
N ALA A 57 -7.01 19.23 -2.33
CA ALA A 57 -6.53 20.46 -1.72
C ALA A 57 -6.10 21.50 -2.76
N LEU A 58 -5.47 21.07 -3.86
CA LEU A 58 -5.08 21.98 -4.96
C LEU A 58 -6.29 22.55 -5.69
N VAL A 59 -7.31 21.73 -5.95
CA VAL A 59 -8.59 22.19 -6.53
C VAL A 59 -9.25 23.22 -5.62
N ALA A 60 -9.31 22.93 -4.31
CA ALA A 60 -9.86 23.86 -3.32
C ALA A 60 -9.05 25.17 -3.27
N ALA A 61 -7.71 25.10 -3.25
CA ALA A 61 -6.85 26.27 -3.22
C ALA A 61 -7.00 27.15 -4.48
N ALA A 62 -7.11 26.53 -5.65
CA ALA A 62 -7.38 27.24 -6.91
C ALA A 62 -8.73 27.99 -6.85
N SER A 63 -9.77 27.35 -6.30
CA SER A 63 -11.10 27.98 -6.17
C SER A 63 -11.16 29.10 -5.13
N ALA A 64 -10.30 29.05 -4.10
CA ALA A 64 -10.26 30.00 -3.00
C ALA A 64 -9.23 31.14 -3.21
N GLY A 65 -8.46 31.12 -4.31
CA GLY A 65 -7.41 32.11 -4.58
C GLY A 65 -6.19 31.98 -3.66
N VAL A 66 -5.99 30.81 -3.04
CA VAL A 66 -4.85 30.54 -2.15
C VAL A 66 -3.66 30.01 -2.96
N SER A 67 -2.44 30.29 -2.50
CA SER A 67 -1.21 29.80 -3.13
C SER A 67 -1.18 28.27 -3.25
N LEU A 68 -1.10 27.77 -4.49
CA LEU A 68 -1.04 26.34 -4.79
C LEU A 68 0.22 25.67 -4.22
N SER A 69 1.37 26.36 -4.29
CA SER A 69 2.65 25.82 -3.82
C SER A 69 2.66 25.67 -2.29
N THR A 70 2.11 26.65 -1.58
CA THR A 70 1.99 26.61 -0.12
C THR A 70 1.05 25.49 0.31
N THR A 71 -0.10 25.34 -0.36
CA THR A 71 -1.03 24.23 -0.09
C THR A 71 -0.39 22.87 -0.34
N ALA A 72 0.30 22.69 -1.48
CA ALA A 72 0.98 21.45 -1.79
C ALA A 72 2.02 21.08 -0.73
N LEU A 73 2.84 22.05 -0.30
CA LEU A 73 3.85 21.85 0.73
C LEU A 73 3.24 21.35 2.05
N TRP A 74 2.17 21.99 2.52
CA TRP A 74 1.50 21.60 3.76
C TRP A 74 0.86 20.22 3.68
N VAL A 75 0.21 19.89 2.56
CA VAL A 75 -0.40 18.57 2.38
C VAL A 75 0.67 17.47 2.37
N LEU A 76 1.77 17.67 1.65
CA LEU A 76 2.87 16.72 1.62
C LEU A 76 3.56 16.59 2.99
N ALA A 77 3.70 17.70 3.73
CA ALA A 77 4.23 17.69 5.09
C ALA A 77 3.33 16.87 6.02
N ILE A 78 2.02 17.08 5.99
CA ILE A 78 1.04 16.33 6.79
C ILE A 78 1.05 14.84 6.40
N ALA A 79 1.23 14.51 5.12
CA ALA A 79 1.26 13.13 4.67
C ALA A 79 2.53 12.38 5.15
N TYR A 80 3.71 12.98 4.99
CA TYR A 80 4.98 12.26 5.18
C TYR A 80 5.66 12.50 6.53
N LEU A 81 5.43 13.63 7.21
CA LEU A 81 6.04 13.88 8.53
C LEU A 81 5.62 12.84 9.58
N PRO A 82 4.34 12.42 9.70
CA PRO A 82 3.96 11.40 10.67
C PRO A 82 4.70 10.07 10.45
N GLU A 83 4.97 9.70 9.20
CA GLU A 83 5.74 8.50 8.88
C GLU A 83 7.21 8.61 9.29
N CYS A 84 7.83 9.77 9.03
CA CYS A 84 9.17 10.07 9.49
C CYS A 84 9.26 10.05 11.03
N LEU A 85 8.28 10.66 11.71
CA LEU A 85 8.20 10.68 13.17
C LEU A 85 7.99 9.27 13.74
N LEU A 86 7.17 8.43 13.09
CA LEU A 86 6.99 7.03 13.46
C LEU A 86 8.30 6.25 13.33
N ALA A 87 9.02 6.42 12.22
CA ALA A 87 10.31 5.78 12.02
C ALA A 87 11.31 6.19 13.12
N LEU A 88 11.40 7.49 13.43
CA LEU A 88 12.25 7.99 14.51
C LEU A 88 11.86 7.44 15.88
N ALA A 89 10.56 7.46 16.21
CA ALA A 89 10.05 6.97 17.49
C ALA A 89 10.27 5.46 17.70
N LYS A 90 10.41 4.69 16.61
CA LYS A 90 10.71 3.26 16.64
C LYS A 90 12.18 2.94 16.43
N GLY A 91 13.05 3.95 16.32
CA GLY A 91 14.47 3.75 16.05
C GLY A 91 14.75 3.10 14.69
N TRP A 92 13.81 3.22 13.74
CA TRP A 92 13.97 2.68 12.40
C TRP A 92 14.86 3.58 11.55
N TYR A 93 15.49 3.00 10.53
CA TYR A 93 16.37 3.73 9.62
C TYR A 93 15.61 4.83 8.86
N LEU A 94 15.97 6.08 9.16
CA LEU A 94 15.48 7.25 8.45
C LEU A 94 16.62 7.92 7.68
N SER A 95 16.44 8.05 6.37
CA SER A 95 17.35 8.74 5.46
C SER A 95 16.56 9.43 4.35
N PRO A 96 17.18 10.29 3.53
CA PRO A 96 16.53 10.83 2.33
C PRO A 96 15.97 9.74 1.41
N ARG A 97 16.63 8.57 1.34
CA ARG A 97 16.14 7.41 0.58
C ARG A 97 14.82 6.85 1.13
N SER A 98 14.61 6.94 2.45
CA SER A 98 13.36 6.53 3.09
C SER A 98 12.19 7.39 2.59
N VAL A 99 12.39 8.71 2.47
CA VAL A 99 11.37 9.62 1.93
C VAL A 99 11.08 9.32 0.46
N THR A 100 12.12 9.10 -0.35
CA THR A 100 11.94 8.66 -1.74
C THR A 100 11.17 7.34 -1.83
N ALA A 101 11.42 6.39 -0.92
CA ALA A 101 10.69 5.13 -0.86
C ALA A 101 9.21 5.31 -0.48
N MET A 102 8.89 6.25 0.43
CA MET A 102 7.49 6.59 0.76
C MET A 102 6.75 7.16 -0.46
N ILE A 103 7.38 8.08 -1.19
CA ILE A 103 6.82 8.65 -2.43
C ILE A 103 6.63 7.57 -3.49
N ALA A 104 7.63 6.71 -3.69
CA ALA A 104 7.55 5.62 -4.65
C ALA A 104 6.42 4.63 -4.30
N ARG A 105 6.24 4.32 -3.01
CA ARG A 105 5.13 3.49 -2.52
C ARG A 105 3.79 4.11 -2.90
N ASP A 106 3.60 5.40 -2.62
CA ASP A 106 2.34 6.10 -2.92
C ASP A 106 2.08 6.21 -4.42
N ALA A 107 3.13 6.40 -5.22
CA ALA A 107 3.02 6.39 -6.68
C ALA A 107 2.68 5.00 -7.26
N MET A 108 3.16 3.93 -6.62
CA MET A 108 2.86 2.54 -7.04
C MET A 108 1.44 2.10 -6.65
N LEU A 109 0.84 2.71 -5.63
CA LEU A 109 -0.45 2.29 -5.06
C LEU A 109 -1.58 2.21 -6.10
N PRO A 110 -1.83 3.22 -6.95
CA PRO A 110 -2.92 3.15 -7.94
C PRO A 110 -2.72 2.01 -8.94
N ALA A 111 -1.48 1.76 -9.35
CA ALA A 111 -1.15 0.70 -10.30
C ALA A 111 -1.33 -0.70 -9.67
N ILE A 112 -0.91 -0.87 -8.40
CA ILE A 112 -1.11 -2.11 -7.64
C ILE A 112 -2.61 -2.35 -7.40
N TRP A 113 -3.35 -1.30 -7.02
CA TRP A 113 -4.80 -1.36 -6.79
C TRP A 113 -5.53 -1.79 -8.07
N ALA A 114 -5.23 -1.16 -9.21
CA ALA A 114 -5.81 -1.53 -10.50
C ALA A 114 -5.46 -2.97 -10.89
N ARG A 115 -4.20 -3.39 -10.72
CA ARG A 115 -3.76 -4.76 -11.00
C ARG A 115 -4.46 -5.81 -10.13
N ALA A 116 -4.89 -5.46 -8.92
CA ALA A 116 -5.64 -6.37 -8.07
C ALA A 116 -7.06 -6.64 -8.61
N TRP A 117 -7.68 -5.65 -9.27
CA TRP A 117 -9.02 -5.77 -9.86
C TRP A 117 -9.01 -6.45 -11.24
N PHE A 118 -8.08 -6.06 -12.12
CA PHE A 118 -8.05 -6.53 -13.51
C PHE A 118 -7.13 -7.73 -13.75
N GLY A 119 -6.24 -8.02 -12.82
CA GLY A 119 -5.16 -8.95 -13.05
C GLY A 119 -5.51 -10.43 -12.84
N GLY A 120 -4.86 -11.30 -13.62
CA GLY A 120 -4.91 -12.76 -13.49
C GLY A 120 -3.93 -13.33 -12.46
N ALA A 121 -3.59 -14.62 -12.60
CA ALA A 121 -2.78 -15.44 -11.69
C ALA A 121 -1.61 -14.69 -11.03
N VAL A 122 -1.30 -15.08 -9.80
CA VAL A 122 -0.19 -14.51 -9.04
C VAL A 122 0.82 -15.60 -8.72
N GLU A 123 2.08 -15.33 -9.01
CA GLU A 123 3.17 -16.23 -8.71
C GLU A 123 3.47 -16.23 -7.19
N TRP A 124 3.55 -17.42 -6.59
CA TRP A 124 3.93 -17.66 -5.21
C TRP A 124 5.01 -18.74 -5.14
N ARG A 125 6.25 -18.37 -4.74
CA ARG A 125 7.40 -19.27 -4.66
C ARG A 125 7.65 -20.07 -5.96
N GLY A 126 7.55 -19.43 -7.11
CA GLY A 126 7.72 -20.07 -8.42
C GLY A 126 6.49 -20.81 -8.96
N ASN A 127 5.36 -20.83 -8.22
CA ASN A 127 4.13 -21.46 -8.67
C ASN A 127 3.06 -20.42 -8.99
N GLU A 128 2.43 -20.50 -10.16
CA GLU A 128 1.27 -19.67 -10.46
C GLU A 128 0.06 -20.14 -9.63
N MET A 129 -0.53 -19.20 -8.87
CA MET A 129 -1.72 -19.44 -8.08
C MET A 129 -2.85 -18.51 -8.53
N THR A 130 -4.03 -19.07 -8.78
CA THR A 130 -5.24 -18.29 -9.06
C THR A 130 -6.03 -18.10 -7.77
N ILE A 131 -5.98 -16.89 -7.20
CA ILE A 131 -6.78 -16.55 -6.02
C ILE A 131 -8.17 -16.15 -6.51
N ARG A 132 -9.15 -17.05 -6.30
CA ARG A 132 -10.57 -16.87 -6.65
C ARG A 132 -11.36 -16.36 -5.45
N THR A 133 -12.47 -15.69 -5.70
CA THR A 133 -13.42 -15.27 -4.65
C THR A 133 -14.20 -16.50 -4.17
N ARG A 134 -14.50 -16.58 -2.87
CA ARG A 134 -15.26 -17.69 -2.28
C ARG A 134 -16.54 -18.04 -3.06
N ALA A 135 -17.30 -17.03 -3.48
CA ALA A 135 -18.51 -17.22 -4.27
C ALA A 135 -18.29 -17.95 -5.60
N LEU A 136 -17.13 -17.76 -6.26
CA LEU A 136 -16.78 -18.48 -7.47
C LEU A 136 -16.39 -19.94 -7.19
N THR A 137 -15.74 -20.19 -6.06
CA THR A 137 -15.38 -21.54 -5.62
C THR A 137 -16.63 -22.36 -5.28
N GLU A 138 -17.59 -21.76 -4.58
CA GLU A 138 -18.85 -22.42 -4.21
C GLU A 138 -19.73 -22.72 -5.44
N LEU A 139 -19.70 -21.87 -6.49
CA LEU A 139 -20.43 -22.13 -7.74
C LEU A 139 -19.84 -23.29 -8.56
N GLU A 140 -18.52 -23.51 -8.52
CA GLU A 140 -17.88 -24.67 -9.17
C GLU A 140 -18.09 -25.97 -8.39
N GLU A 141 -18.12 -25.94 -7.05
CA GLU A 141 -18.41 -27.15 -6.26
C GLU A 141 -19.86 -27.63 -6.43
N ILE A 142 -20.77 -26.75 -6.85
CA ILE A 142 -22.19 -27.06 -7.10
C ILE A 142 -22.43 -27.50 -8.56
N ALA A 143 -21.47 -27.29 -9.47
CA ALA A 143 -21.56 -27.62 -10.89
C ALA A 143 -20.89 -28.97 -11.23
#